data_AF-A0A4W6BZK8-F1
#
_entry.id   AF-A0A4W6BZK8-F1
#
_cell.length_a   1.000
_cell.length_b   1.000
_cell.length_c   1.000
_cell.angle_alpha   90.00
_cell.angle_beta   90.00
_cell.angle_gamma   90.00
#
_symmetry.space_group_name_H-M   'P 1'
#
loop_
_entity.id
_entity.type
_entity.pdbx_description
1 polymer ?
#
loop_
_entity_poly.entity_id
_entity_poly.type
_entity_poly.pdbx_seq_one_letter_code
_entity_poly.pdbx_strand_id
1 'polypeptide(L)'
;MFINEELECIVCCHEYSRSDRIPRLLHCKHTFCASCLEKLSKLEGVVRTVSCPLCRWITCTRASLTLPGALWVNTEIWDQIAEEKRQQRNREEEEEGMNDTDAQLIKTQLNCERSESISNQFPTFLCE
;
A
#
# COMPACT_ATOMS: atom_id res chain seq x y z
N MET A 1 -9.44 -13.07 -13.40
CA MET A 1 -8.94 -11.80 -12.83
C MET A 1 -10.15 -10.89 -12.72
N PHE A 2 -10.60 -10.61 -11.50
CA PHE A 2 -11.59 -9.55 -11.28
C PHE A 2 -10.79 -8.25 -11.35
N ILE A 3 -11.04 -7.44 -12.38
CA ILE A 3 -10.52 -6.08 -12.43
C ILE A 3 -11.32 -5.33 -11.37
N ASN A 4 -10.67 -4.80 -10.34
CA ASN A 4 -11.33 -3.93 -9.36
C ASN A 4 -11.55 -2.56 -10.01
N GLU A 5 -12.45 -2.51 -11.01
CA GLU A 5 -12.77 -1.32 -11.81
C GLU A 5 -13.22 -0.14 -10.95
N GLU A 6 -13.68 -0.40 -9.72
CA GLU A 6 -14.08 0.61 -8.73
C GLU A 6 -12.91 1.40 -8.13
N LEU A 7 -11.71 0.80 -8.06
CA LEU A 7 -10.52 1.39 -7.41
C LEU A 7 -9.40 1.76 -8.37
N GLU A 8 -9.66 1.67 -9.68
CA GLU A 8 -8.72 2.04 -10.72
C GLU A 8 -9.15 3.30 -11.48
N CYS A 9 -8.17 4.09 -11.89
CA CYS A 9 -8.43 5.21 -12.77
C CYS A 9 -8.49 4.73 -14.23
N ILE A 10 -9.64 4.90 -14.90
CA ILE A 10 -9.82 4.45 -16.29
C ILE A 10 -8.94 5.16 -17.34
N VAL A 11 -8.28 6.27 -16.97
CA VAL A 11 -7.40 7.01 -17.90
C VAL A 11 -5.99 6.43 -17.92
N CYS A 12 -5.47 6.03 -16.76
CA CYS A 12 -4.12 5.47 -16.65
C CYS A 12 -4.11 3.97 -16.35
N CYS A 13 -5.25 3.36 -16.02
CA CYS A 13 -5.39 1.96 -15.62
C CYS A 13 -4.48 1.60 -14.42
N HIS A 14 -4.36 2.52 -13.46
CA HIS A 14 -3.65 2.28 -12.21
C HIS A 14 -4.59 2.51 -11.03
N GLU A 15 -4.35 1.77 -9.95
CA GLU A 15 -5.05 1.93 -8.66
C GLU A 15 -4.92 3.34 -8.10
N TYR A 16 -5.99 3.82 -7.50
CA TYR A 16 -6.00 5.07 -6.75
C TYR A 16 -5.10 4.99 -5.52
N SER A 17 -4.55 6.13 -5.13
CA SER A 17 -3.69 6.22 -3.94
C SER A 17 -3.91 7.53 -3.20
N ARG A 18 -3.55 7.54 -1.92
CA ARG A 18 -3.63 8.75 -1.08
C ARG A 18 -2.48 9.75 -1.28
N SER A 19 -1.52 9.44 -2.14
CA SER A 19 -0.38 10.32 -2.46
C SER A 19 -0.52 10.93 -3.86
N ASP A 20 -0.26 10.13 -4.89
CA ASP A 20 -0.01 10.60 -6.25
C ASP A 20 -1.20 10.39 -7.19
N ARG A 21 -2.08 9.44 -6.85
CA ARG A 21 -3.27 9.07 -7.61
C ARG A 21 -4.54 9.30 -6.79
N ILE A 22 -4.65 10.49 -6.21
CA ILE A 22 -5.82 10.89 -5.42
C ILE A 22 -7.08 10.87 -6.31
N PRO A 23 -8.16 10.16 -5.93
CA PRO A 23 -9.41 10.10 -6.68
C PRO A 23 -10.18 11.41 -6.56
N ARG A 24 -10.29 12.18 -7.65
CA ARG A 24 -10.92 13.51 -7.69
C ARG A 24 -12.22 13.46 -8.51
N LEU A 25 -13.25 14.13 -8.01
CA LEU A 25 -14.57 14.27 -8.64
C LEU A 25 -14.61 15.47 -9.58
N LEU A 26 -14.98 15.24 -10.84
CA LEU A 26 -15.41 16.31 -11.74
C LEU A 26 -16.80 16.82 -11.35
N HIS A 27 -17.24 17.95 -11.92
CA HIS A 27 -18.59 18.48 -11.66
C HIS A 27 -19.71 17.52 -12.07
N CYS A 28 -19.44 16.64 -13.03
CA CYS A 28 -20.34 15.56 -13.47
C CYS A 28 -20.30 14.31 -12.57
N LYS A 29 -19.61 14.34 -11.43
CA LYS A 29 -19.47 13.24 -10.45
C LYS A 29 -18.66 12.02 -10.90
N HIS A 30 -18.12 12.00 -12.12
CA HIS A 30 -17.12 11.01 -12.50
C HIS A 30 -15.78 11.26 -11.80
N THR A 31 -15.10 10.16 -11.45
CA THR A 31 -13.86 10.18 -10.68
C THR A 31 -12.66 9.83 -11.55
N PHE A 32 -11.55 10.55 -11.37
CA PHE A 32 -10.28 10.29 -12.04
C PHE A 32 -9.10 10.64 -11.13
N CYS A 33 -7.92 10.11 -11.45
CA CYS A 33 -6.73 10.36 -10.67
C CYS A 33 -6.26 11.83 -10.82
N ALA A 34 -5.79 12.45 -9.74
CA ALA A 34 -5.33 13.84 -9.75
C ALA A 34 -4.27 14.11 -10.84
N SER A 35 -3.29 13.22 -10.98
CA SER A 35 -2.24 13.33 -12.02
C SER A 35 -2.79 13.20 -13.45
N CYS A 36 -3.87 12.42 -13.64
CA CYS A 36 -4.57 12.28 -14.91
C CYS A 36 -5.31 13.57 -15.27
N LEU A 37 -6.04 14.13 -14.29
CA LEU A 37 -6.79 15.38 -14.49
C LEU A 37 -5.87 16.55 -14.80
N GLU A 38 -4.70 16.65 -14.14
CA GLU A 38 -3.73 17.70 -14.44
C GLU A 38 -3.27 17.64 -15.90
N LYS A 39 -2.95 16.43 -16.41
CA LYS A 39 -2.54 16.22 -17.82
C LYS A 39 -3.65 16.49 -18.83
N LEU A 40 -4.90 16.20 -18.49
CA LEU A 40 -6.07 16.44 -19.36
C LEU A 40 -6.54 17.90 -19.32
N SER A 41 -6.09 18.67 -18.33
CA SER A 41 -6.53 20.04 -18.15
C SER A 41 -5.92 20.99 -19.19
N LYS A 42 -6.69 21.99 -19.57
CA LYS A 42 -6.27 23.09 -20.44
C LYS A 42 -6.35 24.40 -19.67
N LEU A 43 -5.33 25.23 -19.82
CA LEU A 43 -5.31 26.57 -19.26
C LEU A 43 -5.67 27.58 -20.34
N GLU A 44 -6.74 28.34 -20.12
CA GLU A 44 -7.23 29.38 -21.02
C GLU A 44 -7.38 30.68 -20.23
N GLY A 45 -6.34 31.51 -20.27
CA GLY A 45 -6.28 32.76 -19.51
C GLY A 45 -6.37 32.51 -17.99
N VAL A 46 -7.45 32.98 -17.36
CA VAL A 46 -7.68 32.88 -15.91
C VAL A 46 -8.47 31.63 -15.49
N VAL A 47 -8.83 30.78 -16.45
CA VAL A 47 -9.67 29.60 -16.23
C VAL A 47 -8.90 28.36 -16.64
N ARG A 48 -9.05 27.30 -15.85
CA ARG A 48 -8.60 25.96 -16.22
C ARG A 48 -9.81 25.08 -16.50
N THR A 49 -9.78 24.32 -17.58
CA THR A 49 -10.89 23.48 -18.02
C THR A 49 -10.44 22.03 -18.21
N VAL A 50 -11.35 21.09 -17.99
CA VAL A 50 -11.16 19.67 -18.34
C VAL A 50 -12.48 19.11 -18.85
N SER A 51 -12.42 18.31 -19.92
CA SER A 51 -13.58 17.56 -20.40
C SER A 51 -13.54 16.16 -19.81
N CYS A 52 -14.68 15.69 -19.29
CA CYS A 52 -14.80 14.34 -18.75
C CYS A 52 -14.63 13.28 -19.86
N PRO A 53 -13.71 12.32 -19.72
CA PRO A 53 -13.55 11.20 -20.66
C PRO A 53 -14.82 10.35 -20.88
N LEU A 54 -15.72 10.28 -19.89
CA LEU A 54 -16.92 9.44 -19.94
C LEU A 54 -18.13 10.14 -20.56
N CYS A 55 -18.44 11.36 -20.11
CA CYS A 55 -19.66 12.08 -20.52
C CYS A 55 -19.41 13.40 -21.24
N ARG A 56 -18.15 13.76 -21.50
CA ARG A 56 -17.71 15.00 -22.16
C ARG A 56 -18.06 16.31 -21.44
N TRP A 57 -18.71 16.24 -20.27
CA TRP A 57 -19.02 17.41 -19.44
C TRP A 57 -17.75 18.20 -19.11
N ILE A 58 -17.82 19.53 -19.22
CA ILE A 58 -16.69 20.43 -18.97
C ILE A 58 -16.72 20.91 -17.52
N THR A 59 -15.61 20.71 -16.83
CA THR A 59 -15.37 21.23 -15.48
C THR A 59 -14.41 22.40 -15.58
N CYS A 60 -14.81 23.57 -15.06
CA CYS A 60 -14.04 24.81 -15.09
C CYS A 60 -13.66 25.22 -13.68
N THR A 61 -12.40 25.60 -13.48
CA THR A 61 -11.87 26.10 -12.20
C THR A 61 -11.02 27.35 -12.42
N ARG A 62 -10.72 28.08 -11.33
CA ARG A 62 -9.84 29.25 -11.42
C ARG A 62 -8.39 28.80 -11.62
N ALA A 63 -7.66 29.46 -12.51
CA ALA A 63 -6.24 29.19 -12.77
C ALA A 63 -5.33 29.41 -11.56
N SER A 64 -5.79 30.12 -10.53
CA SER A 64 -5.08 30.32 -9.27
C SER A 64 -4.90 29.03 -8.46
N LEU A 65 -5.62 27.97 -8.79
CA LEU A 65 -5.51 26.65 -8.17
C LEU A 65 -5.07 25.62 -9.22
N THR A 66 -4.39 24.56 -8.77
CA THR A 66 -4.21 23.36 -9.60
C THR A 66 -5.57 22.74 -9.88
N LEU A 67 -5.77 22.10 -11.04
CA LEU A 67 -7.09 21.51 -11.35
C LEU A 67 -7.52 20.53 -10.26
N PRO A 68 -6.68 19.58 -9.82
CA PRO A 68 -7.08 18.64 -8.79
C PRO A 68 -7.33 19.35 -7.47
N GLY A 69 -6.56 20.39 -7.11
CA GLY A 69 -6.71 21.12 -5.87
C GLY A 69 -8.06 21.83 -5.73
N ALA A 70 -8.71 22.17 -6.84
CA ALA A 70 -10.04 22.77 -6.86
C ALA A 70 -11.19 21.75 -6.83
N LEU A 71 -10.89 20.45 -6.95
CA LEU A 71 -11.88 19.38 -7.04
C LEU A 71 -11.98 18.56 -5.76
N TRP A 72 -13.20 18.11 -5.46
CA TRP A 72 -13.47 17.27 -4.30
C TRP A 72 -12.82 15.90 -4.46
N VAL A 73 -12.38 15.32 -3.35
CA VAL A 73 -11.93 13.93 -3.31
C VAL A 73 -13.16 13.03 -3.25
N ASN A 74 -13.16 11.91 -3.98
CA ASN A 74 -14.17 10.87 -3.80
C ASN A 74 -13.89 10.15 -2.48
N THR A 75 -14.70 10.40 -1.47
CA THR A 75 -14.51 9.86 -0.11
C THR A 75 -14.77 8.37 -0.03
N GLU A 76 -15.66 7.83 -0.84
CA GLU A 76 -15.97 6.39 -0.86
C GLU A 76 -14.75 5.58 -1.30
N ILE A 77 -14.17 5.94 -2.45
CA ILE A 77 -12.91 5.35 -2.93
C ILE A 77 -11.78 5.63 -1.93
N TRP A 78 -11.74 6.85 -1.37
CA TRP A 78 -10.72 7.20 -0.38
C TRP A 78 -10.76 6.27 0.82
N ASP A 79 -11.94 5.96 1.37
CA ASP A 79 -12.11 5.12 2.54
C ASP A 79 -11.80 3.65 2.23
N GLN A 80 -12.20 3.17 1.04
CA GLN A 80 -11.85 1.82 0.56
C GLN A 80 -10.32 1.63 0.47
N ILE A 81 -9.57 2.61 -0.04
CA ILE A 81 -8.09 2.56 -0.08
C ILE A 81 -7.48 2.43 1.33
N ALA A 82 -8.12 2.93 2.40
CA ALA A 82 -7.62 2.69 3.77
C ALA A 82 -7.71 1.23 4.14
N GLU A 83 -8.86 0.64 3.86
CA GLU A 83 -9.21 -0.66 4.36
C GLU A 83 -8.37 -1.74 3.67
N GLU A 84 -8.18 -1.64 2.36
CA GLU A 84 -7.29 -2.55 1.62
C GLU A 84 -5.86 -2.51 2.15
N LYS A 85 -5.31 -1.31 2.41
CA LYS A 85 -3.97 -1.16 2.99
C LYS A 85 -3.85 -1.71 4.40
N ARG A 86 -4.94 -1.68 5.18
CA ARG A 86 -4.98 -2.26 6.53
C ARG A 86 -4.98 -3.78 6.44
N GLN A 87 -5.82 -4.36 5.58
CA GLN A 87 -5.88 -5.81 5.37
C GLN A 87 -4.59 -6.36 4.79
N GLN A 88 -3.92 -5.61 3.91
CA GLN A 88 -2.63 -6.02 3.37
C GLN A 88 -1.54 -6.02 4.45
N ARG A 89 -1.43 -4.96 5.26
CA ARG A 89 -0.50 -4.96 6.41
C ARG A 89 -0.78 -6.09 7.39
N ASN A 90 -2.04 -6.34 7.73
CA ASN A 90 -2.40 -7.44 8.62
C ASN A 90 -1.98 -8.81 8.04
N ARG A 91 -2.15 -9.03 6.73
CA ARG A 91 -1.69 -10.26 6.07
C ARG A 91 -0.16 -10.39 6.04
N GLU A 92 0.54 -9.28 5.76
CA GLU A 92 2.01 -9.23 5.80
C GLU A 92 2.53 -9.54 7.21
N GLU A 93 1.90 -9.00 8.27
CA GLU A 93 2.21 -9.30 9.67
C GLU A 93 1.93 -10.77 10.07
N GLU A 94 0.84 -11.36 9.55
CA GLU A 94 0.51 -12.78 9.78
C GLU A 94 1.51 -13.72 9.08
N GLU A 95 1.94 -13.38 7.85
CA GLU A 95 2.97 -14.12 7.11
C GLU A 95 4.35 -14.01 7.78
N GLU A 96 4.69 -12.84 8.33
CA GLU A 96 5.90 -12.60 9.14
C GLU A 96 5.84 -13.20 10.57
N GLY A 97 4.68 -13.66 11.02
CA GLY A 97 4.54 -14.41 12.27
C GLY A 97 4.77 -15.92 12.13
N MET A 98 4.61 -16.47 10.92
CA MET A 98 4.64 -17.92 10.68
C MET A 98 6.02 -18.46 10.24
N ASN A 99 6.88 -17.58 9.74
CA ASN A 99 8.30 -17.85 9.43
C ASN A 99 9.20 -17.89 10.68
N ASP A 100 8.76 -17.39 11.84
CA ASP A 100 9.49 -17.48 13.12
C ASP A 100 9.34 -18.86 13.80
N THR A 101 8.24 -19.59 13.53
CA THR A 101 8.01 -20.95 14.08
C THR A 101 8.90 -22.02 13.45
N ASP A 102 9.31 -21.85 12.19
CA ASP A 102 10.24 -22.77 11.52
C ASP A 102 11.70 -22.59 11.98
N ALA A 103 12.07 -21.41 12.48
CA ALA A 103 13.39 -21.17 13.07
C ALA A 103 13.53 -21.78 14.49
N GLN A 104 12.42 -22.11 15.15
CA GLN A 104 12.41 -22.72 16.49
C GLN A 104 12.38 -24.26 16.48
N LEU A 105 11.89 -24.90 15.41
CA LEU A 105 11.90 -26.36 15.28
C LEU A 105 13.31 -26.93 14.97
N ILE A 106 14.19 -26.18 14.30
CA ILE A 106 15.58 -26.64 14.03
C ILE A 106 16.46 -26.60 15.30
N LYS A 107 16.24 -25.64 16.21
CA LYS A 107 17.03 -25.51 17.45
C LYS A 107 16.70 -26.56 18.50
N THR A 108 15.49 -27.14 18.45
CA THR A 108 15.01 -28.10 19.45
C THR A 108 15.51 -29.53 19.18
N GLN A 109 15.88 -29.84 17.92
CA GLN A 109 16.34 -31.18 17.52
C GLN A 109 17.81 -31.49 17.87
N LEU A 110 18.61 -30.51 18.32
CA LEU A 110 20.06 -30.70 18.61
C LEU A 110 20.41 -30.89 20.09
N ASN A 111 19.44 -30.81 21.01
CA ASN A 111 19.72 -30.88 22.46
C ASN A 111 19.39 -32.23 23.14
N CYS A 112 19.22 -33.31 22.38
CA CYS A 112 18.95 -34.64 22.93
C CYS A 112 20.14 -35.62 22.80
N GLU A 113 21.38 -35.21 23.06
CA GLU A 113 22.50 -36.15 23.26
C GLU A 113 23.58 -35.62 24.23
N ARG A 114 23.28 -35.65 25.54
CA ARG A 114 24.18 -36.06 26.64
C ARG A 114 23.65 -35.54 27.98
N SER A 115 22.84 -36.35 28.64
CA SER A 115 22.88 -36.45 30.09
C SER A 115 23.69 -37.69 30.47
N GLU A 116 24.21 -37.67 31.69
CA GLU A 116 24.97 -38.72 32.41
C GLU A 116 26.50 -38.55 32.32
N SER A 117 27.08 -37.66 33.12
CA SER A 117 27.50 -37.87 34.53
C SER A 117 28.60 -38.91 34.68
N ILE A 118 29.79 -38.50 35.14
CA ILE A 118 30.64 -39.24 36.09
C ILE A 118 31.66 -38.27 36.71
N SER A 119 31.76 -38.38 38.03
CA SER A 119 32.66 -37.73 38.96
C SER A 119 34.14 -38.05 38.73
N ASN A 120 35.01 -37.39 39.53
CA ASN A 120 36.40 -37.71 39.89
C ASN A 120 37.45 -36.79 39.22
N GLN A 121 38.07 -35.84 39.94
CA GLN A 121 39.15 -35.94 40.94
C GLN A 121 40.56 -35.85 40.30
N PHE A 122 41.27 -34.73 40.54
CA PHE A 122 42.73 -34.72 40.52
C PHE A 122 43.22 -35.40 41.82
N PRO A 123 44.34 -36.17 41.86
CA PRO A 123 45.63 -35.75 41.29
C PRO A 123 46.47 -36.86 40.60
N THR A 124 47.38 -36.47 39.71
CA THR A 124 48.51 -37.30 39.29
C THR A 124 49.65 -37.14 40.29
N PHE A 125 49.91 -38.19 41.08
CA PHE A 125 51.23 -38.42 41.67
C PHE A 125 52.14 -38.97 40.56
N LEU A 126 53.32 -38.36 40.36
CA LEU A 126 54.48 -39.11 39.92
C LEU A 126 55.72 -38.55 40.64
N CYS A 127 56.35 -39.42 41.42
CA CYS A 127 57.68 -39.23 41.99
C CYS A 127 58.73 -39.13 40.89
N GLU A 128 59.69 -38.22 41.04
CA GLU A 128 61.13 -38.49 41.23
C GLU A 128 61.80 -37.27 41.88
#